data_AF-A0A857VAB1-F1
#
_entry.id   AF-A0A857VAB1-F1
#
_cell.length_a   1.000
_cell.length_b   1.000
_cell.length_c   1.000
_cell.angle_alpha   90.00
_cell.angle_beta   90.00
_cell.angle_gamma   90.00
#
_symmetry.space_group_name_H-M   'P 1'
#
loop_
_entity.id
_entity.type
_entity.pdbx_description
1 polymer ?
#
loop_
_entity_poly.entity_id
_entity_poly.type
_entity_poly.pdbx_seq_one_letter_code
_entity_poly.pdbx_strand_id
1 'polypeptide(L)'
;MSDTAKSDTAATLKSAVQEILKAIDQEREREIITRRFGLFERRETLEQIGELLSITRERVRQLEKAILIRLKIAADEGKIPAVHEIERLIVRDLSENGRVGRVQDVATRMVGNMPTIETKARIAFVGELSPKLVVINENDNYYQGVGIAENGDEKKIRGSVDEIVKTIKKHGEPVDIETLHGMLNYESPSQVRALASLSKGLASLKDVWGLVKWPTVNPKNIRDKIYVILADNGKPMHFSEIAKFIKDRTSSAKRHYSGYS
;
A
#
# COMPACT_ATOMS: atom_id res chain seq x y z
N MET A 1 5.34 -1.81 -26.56
CA MET A 1 6.61 -2.05 -25.84
C MET A 1 6.54 -1.74 -24.34
N SER A 2 5.61 -0.90 -23.86
CA SER A 2 5.40 -0.64 -22.41
C SER A 2 4.79 -1.81 -21.64
N ASP A 3 3.84 -2.54 -22.21
CA ASP A 3 3.08 -3.56 -21.47
C ASP A 3 3.86 -4.87 -21.24
N THR A 4 4.80 -5.19 -22.12
CA THR A 4 5.66 -6.37 -22.00
C THR A 4 6.64 -6.24 -20.82
N ALA A 5 7.11 -5.03 -20.52
CA ALA A 5 8.02 -4.75 -19.40
C ALA A 5 7.31 -4.79 -18.02
N LYS A 6 6.00 -4.52 -17.98
CA LYS A 6 5.21 -4.50 -16.74
C LYS A 6 4.72 -5.90 -16.31
N SER A 7 4.38 -6.75 -17.29
CA SER A 7 4.08 -8.18 -17.05
C SER A 7 5.29 -8.97 -16.53
N ASP A 8 6.50 -8.53 -16.84
CA ASP A 8 7.75 -9.15 -16.40
C ASP A 8 8.03 -8.89 -14.91
N THR A 9 7.69 -7.69 -14.41
CA THR A 9 8.02 -7.28 -13.03
C THR A 9 7.38 -8.18 -11.96
N ALA A 10 6.18 -8.69 -12.19
CA ALA A 10 5.53 -9.64 -11.26
C ALA A 10 6.27 -10.99 -11.20
N ALA A 11 6.82 -11.45 -12.33
CA ALA A 11 7.64 -12.64 -12.40
C ALA A 11 9.01 -12.39 -11.75
N THR A 12 9.64 -11.24 -11.99
CA THR A 12 10.87 -10.80 -11.31
C THR A 12 10.69 -10.81 -9.79
N LEU A 13 9.61 -10.22 -9.27
CA LEU A 13 9.29 -10.23 -7.84
C LEU A 13 9.16 -11.67 -7.29
N LYS A 14 8.53 -12.57 -8.05
CA LYS A 14 8.39 -13.98 -7.65
C LYS A 14 9.75 -14.67 -7.57
N SER A 15 10.57 -14.55 -8.62
CA SER A 15 11.89 -15.17 -8.71
C SER A 15 12.83 -14.63 -7.63
N ALA A 16 12.87 -13.30 -7.44
CA ALA A 16 13.66 -12.67 -6.40
C ALA A 16 13.29 -13.18 -5.00
N VAL A 17 12.00 -13.29 -4.69
CA VAL A 17 11.56 -13.85 -3.40
C VAL A 17 11.93 -15.33 -3.25
N GLN A 18 11.84 -16.13 -4.31
CA GLN A 18 12.34 -17.50 -4.29
C GLN A 18 13.84 -17.57 -4.00
N GLU A 19 14.63 -16.65 -4.55
CA GLU A 19 16.07 -16.56 -4.26
C GLU A 19 16.35 -16.12 -2.82
N ILE A 20 15.62 -15.13 -2.30
CA ILE A 20 15.72 -14.71 -0.88
C ILE A 20 15.45 -15.90 0.05
N LEU A 21 14.42 -16.70 -0.26
CA LEU A 21 14.06 -17.87 0.56
C LEU A 21 15.12 -18.98 0.53
N LYS A 22 15.97 -19.06 -0.50
CA LYS A 22 17.10 -20.00 -0.54
C LYS A 22 18.19 -19.67 0.46
N ALA A 23 18.28 -18.41 0.92
CA ALA A 23 19.21 -18.01 1.98
C ALA A 23 18.79 -18.52 3.38
N ILE A 24 17.58 -19.09 3.52
CA ILE A 24 17.15 -19.77 4.73
C ILE A 24 17.52 -21.25 4.61
N ASP A 25 18.52 -21.69 5.38
CA ASP A 25 19.03 -23.07 5.30
C ASP A 25 17.99 -24.11 5.74
N GLN A 26 17.24 -23.81 6.80
CA GLN A 26 16.27 -24.73 7.37
C GLN A 26 14.94 -24.66 6.62
N GLU A 27 14.52 -25.78 6.04
CA GLU A 27 13.26 -25.89 5.29
C GLU A 27 12.04 -25.48 6.14
N ARG A 28 12.02 -25.90 7.41
CA ARG A 28 10.95 -25.52 8.35
C ARG A 28 10.87 -24.01 8.59
N GLU A 29 12.02 -23.33 8.69
CA GLU A 29 12.07 -21.88 8.83
C GLU A 29 11.60 -21.17 7.55
N ARG A 30 11.98 -21.71 6.39
CA ARG A 30 11.53 -21.24 5.09
C ARG A 30 10.01 -21.36 4.94
N GLU A 31 9.43 -22.46 5.41
CA GLU A 31 7.99 -22.68 5.40
C GLU A 31 7.25 -21.67 6.31
N ILE A 32 7.77 -21.43 7.53
CA ILE A 32 7.23 -20.42 8.45
C ILE A 32 7.14 -19.05 7.75
N ILE A 33 8.24 -18.57 7.16
CA ILE A 33 8.26 -17.27 6.48
C ILE A 33 7.33 -17.24 5.28
N THR A 34 7.35 -18.30 4.46
CA THR A 34 6.51 -18.39 3.25
C THR A 34 5.03 -18.24 3.57
N ARG A 35 4.54 -18.99 4.56
CA ARG A 35 3.14 -18.97 5.00
C ARG A 35 2.79 -17.69 5.76
N ARG A 36 3.69 -17.20 6.62
CA ARG A 36 3.47 -16.02 7.45
C ARG A 36 3.32 -14.73 6.67
N PHE A 37 4.03 -14.62 5.55
CA PHE A 37 3.96 -13.47 4.66
C PHE A 37 3.00 -13.68 3.48
N GLY A 38 2.59 -14.91 3.18
CA GLY A 38 1.70 -15.21 2.06
C GLY A 38 2.39 -15.01 0.70
N LEU A 39 3.61 -15.54 0.56
CA LEU A 39 4.48 -15.26 -0.61
C LEU A 39 4.06 -16.02 -1.88
N PHE A 40 3.42 -17.17 -1.71
CA PHE A 40 2.88 -18.02 -2.78
C PHE A 40 1.43 -18.45 -2.56
N GLU A 41 0.96 -18.39 -1.32
CA GLU A 41 -0.40 -18.74 -0.91
C GLU A 41 -0.96 -17.67 0.03
N ARG A 42 -2.16 -17.90 0.55
CA ARG A 42 -2.78 -16.99 1.50
C ARG A 42 -1.93 -16.89 2.77
N ARG A 43 -1.86 -15.67 3.32
CA ARG A 43 -1.23 -15.40 4.61
C ARG A 43 -1.91 -16.17 5.74
N GLU A 44 -1.10 -16.80 6.59
CA GLU A 44 -1.56 -17.52 7.78
C GLU A 44 -1.20 -16.80 9.10
N THR A 45 -1.97 -17.08 10.16
CA THR A 45 -1.70 -16.58 11.51
C THR A 45 -0.62 -17.40 12.20
N LEU A 46 -0.08 -16.84 13.29
CA LEU A 46 0.90 -17.55 14.13
C LEU A 46 0.30 -18.81 14.77
N GLU A 47 -1.01 -18.81 15.10
CA GLU A 47 -1.69 -20.01 15.58
C GLU A 47 -1.76 -21.08 14.50
N GLN A 48 -2.23 -20.73 13.29
CA GLN A 48 -2.39 -21.68 12.18
C GLN A 48 -1.07 -22.36 11.82
N ILE A 49 0.01 -21.58 11.71
CA ILE A 49 1.35 -22.10 11.43
C ILE A 49 1.86 -22.98 12.60
N GLY A 50 1.54 -22.59 13.84
CA GLY A 50 1.91 -23.34 15.03
C GLY A 50 1.27 -24.72 15.08
N GLU A 51 -0.04 -24.78 14.79
CA GLU A 51 -0.79 -26.04 14.69
C GLU A 51 -0.21 -26.95 13.60
N LEU A 52 0.00 -26.41 12.39
CA LEU A 52 0.57 -27.13 11.24
C LEU A 52 1.94 -27.74 11.58
N LEU A 53 2.81 -26.96 12.21
CA LEU A 53 4.19 -27.35 12.52
C LEU A 53 4.33 -27.99 13.90
N SER A 54 3.23 -28.25 14.62
CA SER A 54 3.23 -28.81 15.98
C SER A 54 4.14 -28.06 16.96
N ILE A 55 4.08 -26.72 16.93
CA ILE A 55 4.79 -25.82 17.86
C ILE A 55 3.87 -24.73 18.39
N THR A 56 4.23 -24.16 19.54
CA THR A 56 3.43 -23.07 20.11
C THR A 56 3.48 -21.83 19.23
N ARG A 57 2.39 -21.05 19.24
CA ARG A 57 2.31 -19.71 18.61
C ARG A 57 3.51 -18.83 18.96
N GLU A 58 3.93 -18.83 20.22
CA GLU A 58 5.06 -18.04 20.68
C GLU A 58 6.38 -18.53 20.07
N ARG A 59 6.55 -19.85 19.89
CA ARG A 59 7.72 -20.39 19.19
C ARG A 59 7.76 -19.96 17.73
N VAL A 60 6.62 -19.96 17.02
CA VAL A 60 6.52 -19.44 15.65
C VAL A 60 6.96 -17.97 15.59
N ARG A 61 6.47 -17.14 16.52
CA ARG A 61 6.84 -15.71 16.61
C ARG A 61 8.33 -15.49 16.82
N GLN A 62 8.95 -16.31 17.69
CA GLN A 62 10.38 -16.24 17.96
C GLN A 62 11.20 -16.63 16.73
N LEU A 63 10.80 -17.71 16.04
CA LEU A 63 11.45 -18.15 14.80
C LEU A 63 11.30 -17.10 13.70
N GLU A 64 10.10 -16.58 13.47
CA GLU A 64 9.84 -15.49 12.51
C GLU A 64 10.80 -14.31 12.76
N LYS A 65 10.87 -13.82 14.01
CA LYS A 65 11.77 -12.71 14.37
C LYS A 65 13.23 -13.05 14.13
N ALA A 66 13.68 -14.24 14.52
CA ALA A 66 15.06 -14.67 14.37
C ALA A 66 15.47 -14.81 12.89
N ILE A 67 14.59 -15.35 12.05
CA ILE A 67 14.81 -15.50 10.61
C ILE A 67 14.88 -14.12 9.95
N LEU A 68 13.93 -13.21 10.25
CA LEU A 68 13.93 -11.87 9.70
C LEU A 68 15.20 -11.08 10.06
N ILE A 69 15.70 -11.20 11.30
CA ILE A 69 16.96 -10.55 11.70
C ILE A 69 18.13 -11.10 10.88
N ARG A 70 18.23 -12.44 10.72
CA ARG A 70 19.30 -13.06 9.91
C ARG A 70 19.23 -12.61 8.45
N LEU A 71 18.03 -12.56 7.86
CA LEU A 71 17.84 -12.11 6.48
C LEU A 71 18.18 -10.62 6.31
N LYS A 72 17.81 -9.76 7.26
CA LYS A 72 18.17 -8.33 7.24
C LYS A 72 19.69 -8.14 7.28
N ILE A 73 20.39 -8.86 8.17
CA ILE A 73 21.86 -8.81 8.26
C ILE A 73 22.49 -9.31 6.95
N ALA A 74 22.04 -10.44 6.42
CA ALA A 74 22.56 -10.98 5.17
C ALA A 74 22.28 -10.06 3.96
N ALA A 75 21.13 -9.38 3.95
CA ALA A 75 20.81 -8.37 2.95
C ALA A 75 21.74 -7.15 3.08
N ASP A 76 21.96 -6.64 4.29
CA ASP A 76 22.85 -5.49 4.53
C ASP A 76 24.31 -5.79 4.15
N GLU A 77 24.77 -7.02 4.40
CA GLU A 77 26.09 -7.52 3.97
C GLU A 77 26.19 -7.83 2.47
N GLY A 78 25.12 -7.62 1.69
CA GLY A 78 25.09 -7.86 0.25
C GLY A 78 25.06 -9.35 -0.17
N LYS A 79 24.83 -10.26 0.77
CA LYS A 79 24.77 -11.72 0.52
C LYS A 79 23.50 -12.16 -0.19
N ILE A 80 22.48 -11.30 -0.23
CA ILE A 80 21.20 -11.58 -0.91
C ILE A 80 20.93 -10.50 -1.96
N PRO A 81 21.57 -10.56 -3.15
CA PRO A 81 21.44 -9.54 -4.19
C PRO A 81 20.00 -9.28 -4.65
N ALA A 82 19.16 -10.30 -4.59
CA ALA A 82 17.74 -10.23 -4.93
C ALA A 82 16.97 -9.20 -4.07
N VAL A 83 17.34 -9.00 -2.80
CA VAL A 83 16.73 -7.94 -1.96
C VAL A 83 17.03 -6.57 -2.55
N HIS A 84 18.29 -6.31 -2.92
CA HIS A 84 18.70 -5.02 -3.47
C HIS A 84 18.12 -4.75 -4.85
N GLU A 85 17.93 -5.78 -5.67
CA GLU A 85 17.29 -5.62 -6.97
C GLU A 85 15.87 -5.08 -6.82
N ILE A 86 15.05 -5.72 -5.99
CA ILE A 86 13.68 -5.30 -5.76
C ILE A 86 13.62 -3.99 -4.96
N GLU A 87 14.51 -3.80 -3.98
CA GLU A 87 14.66 -2.52 -3.26
C GLU A 87 14.84 -1.36 -4.24
N ARG A 88 15.74 -1.48 -5.22
CA ARG A 88 15.95 -0.41 -6.22
C ARG A 88 14.69 -0.10 -7.02
N LEU A 89 13.91 -1.13 -7.38
CA LEU A 89 12.64 -0.94 -8.09
C LEU A 89 11.61 -0.20 -7.23
N ILE A 90 11.48 -0.58 -5.95
CA ILE A 90 10.57 0.06 -4.99
C ILE A 90 11.02 1.50 -4.72
N VAL A 91 12.30 1.73 -4.44
CA VAL A 91 12.85 3.08 -4.19
C VAL A 91 12.65 4.00 -5.39
N ARG A 92 12.85 3.50 -6.62
CA ARG A 92 12.58 4.27 -7.84
C ARG A 92 11.10 4.67 -7.93
N ASP A 93 10.18 3.71 -7.76
CA ASP A 93 8.74 4.00 -7.76
C ASP A 93 8.38 5.02 -6.68
N LEU A 94 8.85 4.82 -5.44
CA LEU A 94 8.58 5.74 -4.33
C LEU A 94 9.14 7.12 -4.60
N SER A 95 10.36 7.24 -5.14
CA SER A 95 11.00 8.54 -5.41
C SER A 95 10.18 9.39 -6.39
N GLU A 96 9.55 8.76 -7.38
CA GLU A 96 8.67 9.43 -8.35
C GLU A 96 7.28 9.74 -7.77
N ASN A 97 6.88 9.06 -6.69
CA ASN A 97 5.50 9.07 -6.18
C ASN A 97 5.37 9.55 -4.72
N GLY A 98 6.29 10.40 -4.24
CA GLY A 98 6.16 11.05 -2.93
C GLY A 98 6.89 10.37 -1.77
N ARG A 99 7.85 9.48 -2.08
CA ARG A 99 8.81 8.79 -1.17
C ARG A 99 8.20 7.84 -0.14
N VAL A 100 6.88 7.72 -0.14
CA VAL A 100 6.10 6.77 0.63
C VAL A 100 4.89 6.34 -0.19
N GLY A 101 4.27 5.22 0.14
CA GLY A 101 3.03 4.82 -0.50
C GLY A 101 2.42 3.59 0.14
N ARG A 102 1.13 3.37 -0.11
CA ARG A 102 0.49 2.10 0.22
C ARG A 102 1.13 0.98 -0.60
N VAL A 103 1.31 -0.19 0.01
CA VAL A 103 1.83 -1.38 -0.68
C VAL A 103 0.99 -1.70 -1.92
N GLN A 104 -0.34 -1.53 -1.84
CA GLN A 104 -1.22 -1.73 -2.99
C GLN A 104 -0.92 -0.77 -4.15
N ASP A 105 -0.66 0.51 -3.88
CA ASP A 105 -0.44 1.51 -4.93
C ASP A 105 0.92 1.30 -5.59
N VAL A 106 1.96 1.04 -4.78
CA VAL A 106 3.31 0.67 -5.25
C VAL A 106 3.21 -0.59 -6.12
N ALA A 107 2.53 -1.63 -5.65
CA ALA A 107 2.34 -2.86 -6.42
C ALA A 107 1.64 -2.59 -7.75
N THR A 108 0.55 -1.82 -7.74
CA THR A 108 -0.21 -1.47 -8.95
C THR A 108 0.65 -0.76 -9.99
N ARG A 109 1.50 0.19 -9.57
CA ARG A 109 2.39 0.91 -10.49
C ARG A 109 3.51 0.01 -11.03
N MET A 110 4.08 -0.85 -10.19
CA MET A 110 5.13 -1.78 -10.58
C MET A 110 4.65 -2.81 -11.62
N VAL A 111 3.45 -3.39 -11.43
CA VAL A 111 2.94 -4.42 -12.36
C VAL A 111 2.04 -3.87 -13.48
N GLY A 112 1.62 -2.60 -13.38
CA GLY A 112 0.80 -1.93 -14.40
C GLY A 112 -0.66 -2.36 -14.46
N ASN A 113 -1.11 -3.23 -13.56
CA ASN A 113 -2.46 -3.76 -13.49
C ASN A 113 -2.87 -3.97 -12.02
N MET A 114 -4.06 -4.53 -11.78
CA MET A 114 -4.51 -4.83 -10.42
C MET A 114 -3.58 -5.89 -9.79
N PRO A 115 -2.87 -5.57 -8.71
CA PRO A 115 -1.88 -6.47 -8.14
C PRO A 115 -2.55 -7.61 -7.40
N THR A 116 -1.96 -8.81 -7.49
CA THR A 116 -2.41 -9.96 -6.72
C THR A 116 -2.05 -9.82 -5.24
N ILE A 117 -2.65 -10.65 -4.38
CA ILE A 117 -2.34 -10.70 -2.95
C ILE A 117 -0.86 -11.03 -2.74
N GLU A 118 -0.32 -11.99 -3.51
CA GLU A 118 1.07 -12.41 -3.44
C GLU A 118 2.01 -11.30 -3.88
N THR A 119 1.64 -10.52 -4.90
CA THR A 119 2.46 -9.38 -5.37
C THR A 119 2.62 -8.35 -4.25
N LYS A 120 1.52 -8.00 -3.57
CA LYS A 120 1.54 -7.10 -2.41
C LYS A 120 2.39 -7.69 -1.27
N ALA A 121 2.22 -8.97 -0.98
CA ALA A 121 2.98 -9.69 0.04
C ALA A 121 4.49 -9.68 -0.23
N ARG A 122 4.92 -9.89 -1.48
CA ARG A 122 6.34 -9.87 -1.86
C ARG A 122 6.96 -8.48 -1.68
N ILE A 123 6.25 -7.42 -2.06
CA ILE A 123 6.71 -6.04 -1.85
C ILE A 123 6.84 -5.73 -0.36
N ALA A 124 5.84 -6.09 0.44
CA ALA A 124 5.88 -5.91 1.88
C ALA A 124 7.04 -6.70 2.53
N PHE A 125 7.25 -7.95 2.09
CA PHE A 125 8.33 -8.80 2.58
C PHE A 125 9.71 -8.24 2.25
N VAL A 126 9.95 -7.78 1.02
CA VAL A 126 11.20 -7.10 0.67
C VAL A 126 11.38 -5.81 1.48
N GLY A 127 10.29 -5.05 1.70
CA GLY A 127 10.30 -3.88 2.56
C GLY A 127 10.76 -4.19 3.99
N GLU A 128 10.40 -5.36 4.54
CA GLU A 128 10.89 -5.79 5.86
C GLU A 128 12.38 -6.11 5.85
N LEU A 129 12.94 -6.59 4.74
CA LEU A 129 14.34 -7.03 4.68
C LEU A 129 15.31 -5.92 4.31
N SER A 130 14.85 -4.93 3.56
CA SER A 130 15.66 -3.84 3.03
C SER A 130 16.02 -2.81 4.12
N PRO A 131 17.30 -2.41 4.25
CA PRO A 131 17.69 -1.31 5.15
C PRO A 131 17.30 0.08 4.62
N LYS A 132 17.02 0.21 3.31
CA LYS A 132 16.61 1.48 2.68
C LYS A 132 15.11 1.70 2.66
N LEU A 133 14.34 0.72 3.12
CA LEU A 133 12.89 0.79 3.17
C LEU A 133 12.41 0.73 4.61
N VAL A 134 11.26 1.35 4.85
CA VAL A 134 10.54 1.31 6.11
C VAL A 134 9.13 0.82 5.82
N VAL A 135 8.73 -0.24 6.51
CA VAL A 135 7.36 -0.75 6.42
C VAL A 135 6.48 -0.03 7.41
N ILE A 136 5.31 0.39 6.92
CA ILE A 136 4.22 0.89 7.76
C ILE A 136 3.24 -0.26 7.93
N ASN A 137 3.14 -0.76 9.15
CA ASN A 137 2.23 -1.85 9.47
C ASN A 137 0.78 -1.37 9.42
N GLU A 138 -0.07 -2.21 8.84
CA GLU A 138 -1.51 -2.00 8.84
C GLU A 138 -2.08 -2.09 10.25
N ASN A 139 -2.98 -1.16 10.59
CA ASN A 139 -3.77 -1.19 11.81
C ASN A 139 -5.12 -0.46 11.55
N ASP A 140 -5.84 -0.08 12.61
CA ASP A 140 -7.14 0.59 12.49
C ASP A 140 -7.06 1.96 11.80
N ASN A 141 -5.91 2.63 11.89
CA ASN A 141 -5.72 4.00 11.40
C ASN A 141 -4.95 4.08 10.09
N TYR A 142 -4.09 3.10 9.79
CA TYR A 142 -3.22 3.13 8.61
C TYR A 142 -3.36 1.88 7.76
N TYR A 143 -3.33 2.05 6.45
CA TYR A 143 -3.10 0.97 5.50
C TYR A 143 -1.66 0.49 5.54
N GLN A 144 -1.41 -0.74 5.07
CA GLN A 144 -0.04 -1.23 4.89
C GLN A 144 0.69 -0.35 3.86
N GLY A 145 1.86 0.15 4.24
CA GLY A 145 2.67 1.04 3.42
C GLY A 145 4.14 0.68 3.42
N VAL A 146 4.87 1.33 2.51
CA VAL A 146 6.32 1.30 2.43
C VAL A 146 6.83 2.71 2.13
N GLY A 147 7.92 3.11 2.77
CA GLY A 147 8.59 4.39 2.57
C GLY A 147 10.10 4.24 2.44
N ILE A 148 10.76 5.27 1.92
CA ILE A 148 12.22 5.34 1.87
C ILE A 148 12.74 5.70 3.26
N ALA A 149 13.66 4.88 3.79
CA ALA A 149 14.16 4.99 5.16
C ALA A 149 14.86 6.34 5.45
N GLU A 150 15.50 6.93 4.45
CA GLU A 150 16.15 8.25 4.55
C GLU A 150 15.16 9.37 4.92
N ASN A 151 13.86 9.19 4.62
CA ASN A 151 12.83 10.18 4.92
C ASN A 151 12.26 10.04 6.34
N GLY A 152 12.46 8.90 7.01
CA GLY A 152 12.00 8.69 8.37
C GLY A 152 11.68 7.24 8.72
N ASP A 153 11.63 6.96 10.02
CA ASP A 153 11.12 5.69 10.54
C ASP A 153 9.58 5.63 10.50
N GLU A 154 9.02 4.46 10.84
CA GLU A 154 7.57 4.23 10.82
C GLU A 154 6.83 5.24 11.72
N LYS A 155 7.43 5.64 12.84
CA LYS A 155 6.86 6.61 13.78
C LYS A 155 6.78 8.00 13.17
N LYS A 156 7.85 8.47 12.52
CA LYS A 156 7.89 9.77 11.84
C LYS A 156 6.93 9.82 10.67
N ILE A 157 6.84 8.75 9.88
CA ILE A 157 5.88 8.65 8.77
C ILE A 157 4.46 8.73 9.31
N ARG A 158 4.09 7.94 10.33
CA ARG A 158 2.76 8.01 10.97
C ARG A 158 2.45 9.39 11.53
N GLY A 159 3.42 10.03 12.18
CA GLY A 159 3.27 11.40 12.68
C GLY A 159 2.94 12.41 11.57
N SER A 160 3.57 12.25 10.39
CA SER A 160 3.32 13.07 9.20
C SER A 160 1.90 12.83 8.65
N VAL A 161 1.45 11.57 8.61
CA VAL A 161 0.06 11.23 8.24
C VAL A 161 -0.94 11.87 9.21
N ASP A 162 -0.67 11.79 10.51
CA ASP A 162 -1.55 12.36 11.54
C ASP A 162 -1.62 13.89 11.48
N GLU A 163 -0.53 14.57 11.12
CA GLU A 163 -0.50 16.00 10.86
C GLU A 163 -1.42 16.39 9.70
N ILE A 164 -1.36 15.65 8.59
CA ILE A 164 -2.26 15.87 7.44
C ILE A 164 -3.72 15.69 7.86
N VAL A 165 -4.01 14.60 8.59
CA VAL A 165 -5.37 14.34 9.11
C VAL A 165 -5.85 15.49 9.99
N LYS A 166 -4.99 16.00 10.89
CA LYS A 166 -5.32 17.15 11.76
C LYS A 166 -5.55 18.42 10.96
N THR A 167 -4.75 18.67 9.94
CA THR A 167 -4.85 19.84 9.07
C THR A 167 -6.18 19.86 8.33
N ILE A 168 -6.58 18.75 7.71
CA ILE A 168 -7.90 18.61 7.05
C ILE A 168 -9.03 18.76 8.07
N LYS A 169 -8.92 18.17 9.26
CA LYS A 169 -9.93 18.33 10.33
C LYS A 169 -10.10 19.78 10.76
N LYS A 170 -8.99 20.53 10.87
CA LYS A 170 -9.00 21.94 11.28
C LYS A 170 -9.53 22.85 10.17
N HIS A 171 -9.21 22.55 8.91
CA HIS A 171 -9.73 23.28 7.76
C HIS A 171 -11.26 23.12 7.64
N GLY A 172 -11.78 21.92 7.94
CA GLY A 172 -13.21 21.69 8.15
C GLY A 172 -14.02 21.37 6.89
N GLU A 173 -13.43 21.51 5.71
CA GLU A 173 -14.02 21.19 4.42
C GLU A 173 -13.05 20.42 3.51
N PRO A 174 -13.53 19.76 2.43
CA PRO A 174 -12.66 19.09 1.47
C PRO A 174 -11.69 20.07 0.81
N VAL A 175 -10.44 19.66 0.64
CA VAL A 175 -9.35 20.51 0.17
C VAL A 175 -8.60 19.82 -0.95
N ASP A 176 -8.31 20.54 -2.04
CA ASP A 176 -7.48 20.01 -3.12
C ASP A 176 -6.02 19.85 -2.66
N ILE A 177 -5.28 19.00 -3.35
CA ILE A 177 -3.92 18.64 -2.94
C ILE A 177 -2.92 19.81 -2.95
N GLU A 178 -3.09 20.78 -3.86
CA GLU A 178 -2.18 21.92 -3.99
C GLU A 178 -2.40 22.89 -2.82
N THR A 179 -3.67 23.17 -2.51
CA THR A 179 -4.05 23.95 -1.33
C THR A 179 -3.60 23.26 -0.04
N LEU A 180 -3.80 21.95 0.08
CA LEU A 180 -3.37 21.18 1.26
C LEU A 180 -1.84 21.19 1.41
N HIS A 181 -1.10 21.10 0.30
CA HIS A 181 0.35 21.23 0.31
C HIS A 181 0.78 22.63 0.76
N GLY A 182 0.11 23.69 0.30
CA GLY A 182 0.37 25.07 0.76
C GLY A 182 0.08 25.30 2.26
N MET A 183 -0.70 24.45 2.91
CA MET A 183 -0.95 24.47 4.36
C MET A 183 0.11 23.74 5.18
N LEU A 184 1.03 23.01 4.53
CA LEU A 184 1.99 22.10 5.16
C LEU A 184 3.41 22.39 4.66
N ASN A 185 4.41 21.82 5.32
CA ASN A 185 5.81 21.98 4.94
C ASN A 185 6.40 20.67 4.38
N TYR A 186 5.89 20.24 3.23
CA TYR A 186 6.39 19.07 2.49
C TYR A 186 7.03 19.51 1.16
N GLU A 187 7.85 18.64 0.56
CA GLU A 187 8.61 19.00 -0.65
C GLU A 187 7.73 19.14 -1.89
N SER A 188 6.63 18.40 -1.95
CA SER A 188 5.75 18.38 -3.13
C SER A 188 4.31 17.94 -2.80
N PRO A 189 3.33 18.29 -3.65
CA PRO A 189 1.98 17.79 -3.56
C PRO A 189 1.90 16.25 -3.63
N SER A 190 2.81 15.59 -4.37
CA SER A 190 2.87 14.13 -4.44
C SER A 190 3.25 13.49 -3.12
N GLN A 191 4.15 14.11 -2.34
CA GLN A 191 4.48 13.66 -0.99
C GLN A 191 3.27 13.74 -0.05
N VAL A 192 2.53 14.86 -0.09
CA VAL A 192 1.31 15.02 0.71
C VAL A 192 0.27 13.98 0.32
N ARG A 193 0.08 13.75 -0.99
CA ARG A 193 -0.87 12.77 -1.52
C ARG A 193 -0.52 11.36 -1.05
N ALA A 194 0.75 11.01 -1.14
CA ALA A 194 1.28 9.72 -0.71
C ALA A 194 1.04 9.48 0.79
N LEU A 195 1.39 10.44 1.63
CA LEU A 195 1.16 10.37 3.07
C LEU A 195 -0.34 10.30 3.40
N ALA A 196 -1.16 11.17 2.81
CA ALA A 196 -2.60 11.18 3.03
C ALA A 196 -3.24 9.83 2.66
N SER A 197 -2.78 9.19 1.59
CA SER A 197 -3.27 7.89 1.14
C SER A 197 -3.07 6.76 2.14
N LEU A 198 -2.09 6.85 3.05
CA LEU A 198 -1.85 5.85 4.09
C LEU A 198 -2.93 5.87 5.18
N SER A 199 -3.66 6.97 5.35
CA SER A 199 -4.68 7.10 6.38
C SER A 199 -5.97 6.38 5.99
N LYS A 200 -6.48 5.51 6.88
CA LYS A 200 -7.84 4.97 6.81
C LYS A 200 -8.92 5.99 7.21
N GLY A 201 -8.51 7.14 7.76
CA GLY A 201 -9.40 8.23 8.16
C GLY A 201 -9.68 9.24 7.04
N LEU A 202 -8.90 9.19 5.95
CA LEU A 202 -9.02 10.09 4.80
C LEU A 202 -9.55 9.36 3.57
N ALA A 203 -10.26 10.10 2.73
CA ALA A 203 -10.68 9.69 1.41
C ALA A 203 -10.40 10.82 0.42
N SER A 204 -10.31 10.48 -0.85
CA SER A 204 -10.18 11.46 -1.90
C SER A 204 -11.06 11.15 -3.09
N LEU A 205 -11.49 12.21 -3.77
CA LEU A 205 -12.19 12.14 -5.03
C LEU A 205 -11.67 13.25 -5.93
N LYS A 206 -11.19 12.89 -7.13
CA LYS A 206 -10.58 13.84 -8.09
C LYS A 206 -9.50 14.73 -7.44
N ASP A 207 -8.68 14.12 -6.59
CA ASP A 207 -7.58 14.77 -5.87
C ASP A 207 -8.01 15.86 -4.86
N VAL A 208 -9.31 15.89 -4.52
CA VAL A 208 -9.83 16.60 -3.36
C VAL A 208 -9.86 15.64 -2.19
N TRP A 209 -9.20 16.01 -1.09
CA TRP A 209 -8.99 15.21 0.09
C TRP A 209 -9.90 15.65 1.23
N GLY A 210 -10.40 14.69 2.00
CA GLY A 210 -11.29 14.95 3.11
C GLY A 210 -11.42 13.76 4.05
N LEU A 211 -12.25 13.89 5.08
CA LEU A 211 -12.54 12.79 5.99
C LEU A 211 -13.36 11.71 5.28
N VAL A 212 -13.13 10.43 5.59
CA VAL A 212 -13.90 9.29 5.04
C VAL A 212 -15.41 9.41 5.25
N LYS A 213 -15.84 10.16 6.28
CA LYS A 213 -17.26 10.41 6.57
C LYS A 213 -17.90 11.50 5.69
N TRP A 214 -17.12 12.26 4.94
CA TRP A 214 -17.62 13.36 4.10
C TRP A 214 -18.11 12.82 2.75
N PRO A 215 -19.40 12.97 2.41
CA PRO A 215 -19.96 12.43 1.17
C PRO A 215 -19.35 13.03 -0.12
N THR A 216 -18.78 14.23 -0.02
CA THR A 216 -18.12 14.96 -1.12
C THR A 216 -16.86 14.26 -1.64
N VAL A 217 -16.11 13.60 -0.75
CA VAL A 217 -14.90 12.84 -1.11
C VAL A 217 -15.10 11.33 -1.02
N ASN A 218 -16.16 10.87 -0.35
CA ASN A 218 -16.51 9.46 -0.22
C ASN A 218 -18.02 9.21 -0.37
N PRO A 219 -18.57 9.36 -1.59
CA PRO A 219 -20.01 9.22 -1.83
C PRO A 219 -20.43 7.75 -1.73
N LYS A 220 -21.12 7.38 -0.64
CA LYS A 220 -21.53 5.99 -0.36
C LYS A 220 -22.86 5.66 -1.03
N ASN A 221 -23.82 6.57 -0.95
CA ASN A 221 -25.18 6.33 -1.42
C ASN A 221 -25.43 6.99 -2.78
N ILE A 222 -26.51 6.56 -3.47
CA ILE A 222 -26.84 7.09 -4.79
C ILE A 222 -27.08 8.61 -4.76
N ARG A 223 -27.67 9.13 -3.68
CA ARG A 223 -27.86 10.57 -3.46
C ARG A 223 -26.53 11.33 -3.43
N ASP A 224 -25.55 10.82 -2.70
CA ASP A 224 -24.22 11.43 -2.59
C ASP A 224 -23.52 11.46 -3.96
N LYS A 225 -23.62 10.36 -4.70
CA LYS A 225 -23.07 10.25 -6.06
C LYS A 225 -23.72 11.26 -7.00
N ILE A 226 -25.04 11.42 -6.94
CA ILE A 226 -25.78 12.42 -7.72
C ILE A 226 -25.33 13.83 -7.34
N TYR A 227 -25.22 14.12 -6.04
CA TYR A 227 -24.79 15.43 -5.55
C TYR A 227 -23.41 15.81 -6.08
N VAL A 228 -22.44 14.90 -5.98
CA VAL A 228 -21.08 15.11 -6.51
C VAL A 228 -21.11 15.33 -8.03
N ILE A 229 -21.90 14.56 -8.78
CA ILE A 229 -22.02 14.71 -10.23
C ILE A 229 -22.65 16.05 -10.62
N LEU A 230 -23.64 16.52 -9.87
CA LEU A 230 -24.31 17.80 -10.14
C LEU A 230 -23.43 19.00 -9.78
N ALA A 231 -22.73 18.93 -8.64
CA ALA A 231 -21.76 19.93 -8.22
C ALA A 231 -20.63 20.10 -9.24
N ASP A 232 -20.19 19.01 -9.86
CA ASP A 232 -19.17 19.00 -10.92
C ASP A 232 -19.63 19.63 -12.24
N ASN A 233 -20.90 19.47 -12.62
CA ASN A 233 -21.37 19.82 -13.97
C ASN A 233 -22.01 21.23 -14.07
N GLY A 234 -22.25 21.90 -12.94
CA GLY A 234 -22.71 23.30 -12.90
C GLY A 234 -24.05 23.61 -13.62
N LYS A 235 -24.77 22.59 -14.11
CA LYS A 235 -26.04 22.69 -14.83
C LYS A 235 -27.01 21.59 -14.39
N PRO A 236 -28.34 21.84 -14.35
CA PRO A 236 -29.33 20.80 -14.12
C PRO A 236 -29.27 19.76 -15.25
N MET A 237 -29.09 18.47 -14.90
CA MET A 237 -29.14 17.36 -15.85
C MET A 237 -30.48 16.62 -15.76
N HIS A 238 -30.90 16.03 -16.88
CA HIS A 238 -32.12 15.22 -16.91
C HIS A 238 -31.88 13.86 -16.21
N PHE A 239 -32.89 13.33 -15.51
CA PHE A 239 -32.76 12.12 -14.68
C PHE A 239 -32.21 10.89 -15.44
N SER A 240 -32.48 10.81 -16.74
CA SER A 240 -31.97 9.79 -17.68
C SER A 240 -30.45 9.86 -17.92
N GLU A 241 -29.87 11.06 -17.89
CA GLU A 241 -28.42 11.28 -18.03
C GLU A 241 -27.69 10.95 -16.73
N ILE A 242 -28.28 11.33 -15.59
CA ILE A 242 -27.79 10.99 -14.24
C ILE A 242 -27.74 9.47 -14.08
N ALA A 243 -28.77 8.75 -14.52
CA ALA A 243 -28.82 7.28 -14.46
C ALA A 243 -27.72 6.60 -15.31
N LYS A 244 -27.39 7.14 -16.50
CA LYS A 244 -26.27 6.65 -17.33
C LYS A 244 -24.92 6.88 -16.65
N PHE A 245 -24.67 8.07 -16.09
CA PHE A 245 -23.44 8.36 -15.35
C PHE A 245 -23.27 7.49 -14.10
N ILE A 246 -24.37 7.22 -13.37
CA ILE A 246 -24.34 6.29 -12.23
C ILE A 246 -24.00 4.88 -12.70
N LYS A 247 -24.56 4.42 -13.82
CA LYS A 247 -24.30 3.08 -14.36
C LYS A 247 -22.83 2.92 -14.76
N ASP A 248 -22.26 3.88 -15.48
CA ASP A 248 -20.85 3.85 -15.94
C ASP A 248 -19.84 3.98 -14.79
N ARG A 249 -20.19 4.72 -13.73
CA ARG A 249 -19.38 4.77 -12.51
C ARG A 249 -19.60 3.57 -11.59
N THR A 250 -20.73 2.88 -11.64
CA THR A 250 -20.94 1.65 -10.87
C THR A 250 -20.17 0.48 -11.47
N SER A 251 -20.02 0.42 -12.80
CA SER A 251 -19.13 -0.52 -13.49
C SER A 251 -17.64 -0.16 -13.30
N SER A 252 -17.27 1.12 -13.25
CA SER A 252 -15.90 1.57 -12.94
C SER A 252 -15.55 1.44 -11.45
N ALA A 253 -16.52 1.65 -10.55
CA ALA A 253 -16.39 1.37 -9.12
C ALA A 253 -16.37 -0.13 -8.87
N LYS A 254 -17.04 -0.99 -9.64
CA LYS A 254 -16.80 -2.44 -9.57
C LYS A 254 -15.37 -2.80 -9.99
N ARG A 255 -14.72 -2.09 -10.91
CA ARG A 255 -13.28 -2.30 -11.19
C ARG A 255 -12.35 -1.77 -10.08
N HIS A 256 -12.78 -0.79 -9.29
CA HIS A 256 -12.03 -0.24 -8.15
C HIS A 256 -12.38 -0.88 -6.78
N TYR A 257 -13.53 -1.55 -6.65
CA TYR A 257 -14.05 -2.15 -5.41
C TYR A 257 -14.30 -3.67 -5.49
N SER A 258 -14.15 -4.33 -6.66
CA SER A 258 -14.19 -5.81 -6.76
C SER A 258 -12.87 -6.49 -6.37
N GLY A 259 -11.89 -5.74 -5.85
CA GLY A 259 -10.66 -6.27 -5.26
C GLY A 259 -10.68 -6.38 -3.73
N TYR A 260 -11.85 -6.19 -3.10
CA TYR A 260 -12.05 -6.38 -1.66
C TYR A 260 -12.92 -7.62 -1.42
N SER A 261 -12.33 -8.79 -1.65
CA SER A 261 -12.62 -10.07 -0.98
C SER A 261 -11.31 -10.85 -0.88
#